data_AF-A0A176S3W2-F1
#
_entry.id   AF-A0A176S3W2-F1
#
_cell.length_a   1.000
_cell.length_b   1.000
_cell.length_c   1.000
_cell.angle_alpha   90.00
_cell.angle_beta   90.00
_cell.angle_gamma   90.00
#
_symmetry.space_group_name_H-M   'P 1'
#
loop_
_entity.id
_entity.type
_entity.pdbx_description
1 polymer ?
#
loop_
_entity_poly.entity_id
_entity_poly.type
_entity_poly.pdbx_seq_one_letter_code
_entity_poly.pdbx_strand_id
1 'polypeptide(L)' 'MEIDAFAVHLSTHKLGGELYGLYACSCGYDCRIVFSIEKYQETGEEVIVLLNIGTHDDVY' A
#
# COMPACT_ATOMS: atom_id res chain seq x y z
N MET A 1 -0.27 -1.10 -16.77
CA MET A 1 -0.64 0.01 -15.87
C MET A 1 -1.98 -0.36 -15.31
N GLU A 2 -2.07 -0.55 -14.00
CA GLU A 2 -3.30 -0.95 -13.32
C GLU A 2 -3.90 0.27 -12.62
N ILE A 3 -5.23 0.34 -12.55
CA ILE A 3 -5.95 1.48 -11.92
C ILE A 3 -6.61 1.08 -10.61
N ASP A 4 -6.86 -0.22 -10.42
CA ASP A 4 -7.44 -0.74 -9.18
C ASP A 4 -6.32 -1.17 -8.21
N ALA A 5 -6.17 -0.43 -7.11
CA ALA A 5 -5.22 -0.74 -6.05
C ALA A 5 -5.46 -2.11 -5.40
N PHE A 6 -6.64 -2.71 -5.58
CA PHE A 6 -7.00 -4.03 -5.05
C PHE A 6 -7.06 -5.12 -6.14
N ALA A 7 -6.51 -4.85 -7.33
CA ALA A 7 -6.39 -5.85 -8.36
C ALA A 7 -5.65 -7.09 -7.83
N VAL A 8 -6.18 -8.28 -8.11
CA VAL A 8 -5.71 -9.55 -7.53
C VAL A 8 -4.20 -9.77 -7.71
N HIS A 9 -3.63 -9.36 -8.85
CA HIS A 9 -2.21 -9.53 -9.14
C HIS A 9 -1.29 -8.63 -8.29
N LEU A 10 -1.80 -7.54 -7.71
CA LEU A 10 -1.05 -6.67 -6.79
C LEU A 10 -0.95 -7.28 -5.39
N SER A 11 -1.76 -8.31 -5.07
CA SER A 11 -1.77 -8.96 -3.75
C SER A 11 -1.95 -7.98 -2.59
N THR A 12 -2.73 -6.93 -2.81
CA THR A 12 -2.97 -5.87 -1.82
C THR A 12 -3.72 -6.39 -0.61
N HIS A 13 -3.15 -6.18 0.57
CA HIS A 13 -3.76 -6.61 1.84
C HIS A 13 -3.49 -5.62 2.96
N LYS A 14 -4.37 -5.62 3.97
CA LYS A 14 -4.20 -4.82 5.18
C LYS A 14 -3.10 -5.40 6.05
N LEU A 15 -2.30 -4.53 6.66
CA LEU A 15 -1.27 -4.90 7.61
C LEU A 15 -1.85 -4.93 9.03
N GLY A 16 -1.21 -5.74 9.88
CA GLY A 16 -1.54 -5.87 11.30
C GLY A 16 -0.37 -5.43 12.20
N GLY A 17 -0.53 -5.62 13.51
CA GLY A 17 0.51 -5.28 14.48
C GLY A 17 0.79 -3.77 14.52
N GLU A 18 2.06 -3.39 14.53
CA GLU A 18 2.50 -1.99 14.58
C GLU A 18 2.12 -1.19 13.31
N LEU A 19 1.84 -1.89 12.20
CA LEU A 19 1.44 -1.31 10.92
C LEU A 19 -0.08 -1.36 10.70
N TYR A 20 -0.87 -1.55 11.76
CA TYR A 20 -2.32 -1.64 11.65
C TYR A 20 -2.93 -0.42 10.95
N GLY A 21 -3.79 -0.68 9.96
CA GLY A 21 -4.45 0.36 9.17
C GLY A 21 -3.71 0.74 7.88
N LEU A 22 -2.48 0.25 7.69
CA LEU A 22 -1.75 0.36 6.44
C LEU A 22 -2.07 -0.80 5.50
N TYR A 23 -1.67 -0.65 4.25
CA TYR A 23 -1.74 -1.67 3.20
C TYR A 23 -0.35 -1.96 2.66
N ALA A 24 -0.16 -3.18 2.14
CA ALA A 24 0.96 -3.48 1.28
C ALA A 24 0.51 -4.18 0.00
N CYS A 25 1.21 -3.89 -1.10
CA CYS A 25 1.08 -4.59 -2.37
C CYS A 25 2.44 -5.02 -2.92
N SER A 26 2.44 -6.01 -3.79
CA SER A 26 3.64 -6.55 -4.45
C SER A 26 3.92 -5.81 -5.77
N CYS A 27 5.18 -5.38 -5.96
CA CYS A 27 5.66 -4.69 -7.17
C CYS A 27 6.69 -5.49 -7.98
N GLY A 28 6.94 -6.76 -7.63
CA GLY A 28 7.94 -7.61 -8.28
C GLY A 28 8.22 -8.88 -7.50
N TYR A 29 9.35 -9.53 -7.80
CA TYR A 29 9.73 -10.85 -7.23
C TYR A 29 9.93 -10.81 -5.70
N ASP A 30 10.46 -9.69 -5.18
CA ASP A 30 10.56 -9.40 -3.75
C ASP A 30 10.58 -7.89 -3.54
N CYS A 31 9.46 -7.27 -3.89
CA CYS A 31 9.28 -5.82 -3.82
C CYS A 31 7.89 -5.57 -3.26
N ARG A 32 7.80 -4.80 -2.19
CA ARG A 32 6.56 -4.40 -1.54
C ARG A 32 6.51 -2.89 -1.39
N ILE A 33 5.33 -2.35 -1.59
CA ILE A 33 5.02 -0.95 -1.34
C ILE A 33 4.08 -0.93 -0.14
N VAL A 34 4.44 -0.17 0.89
CA VAL A 34 3.56 0.11 2.04
C VAL A 34 2.91 1.48 1.82
N PHE A 35 1.59 1.54 1.96
CA PHE A 35 0.83 2.77 1.73
C PHE A 35 -0.42 2.86 2.62
N SER A 36 -0.96 4.07 2.76
CA SER A 36 -2.27 4.32 3.36
C SER A 36 -3.23 4.89 2.31
N ILE A 37 -4.53 4.67 2.54
CA ILE A 37 -5.61 5.30 1.78
C ILE A 37 -6.24 6.34 2.70
N GLU A 38 -6.12 7.61 2.32
CA GLU A 38 -6.54 8.74 3.13
C GLU A 38 -7.47 9.67 2.35
N LYS A 39 -8.16 10.57 3.05
CA LYS A 39 -8.96 11.62 2.43
C LYS A 39 -8.21 12.94 2.51
N TYR A 40 -7.98 13.56 1.37
CA TYR A 40 -7.40 14.90 1.33
C TYR A 40 -8.38 15.89 1.95
N GLN A 41 -7.92 16.67 2.93
CA GLN A 41 -8.81 17.47 3.79
C GLN A 41 -9.55 18.58 3.03
N GLU A 42 -8.96 19.11 1.97
CA GLU A 42 -9.54 20.25 1.24
C GLU A 42 -10.57 19.81 0.19
N THR A 43 -10.35 18.68 -0.48
CA THR A 43 -11.20 18.21 -1.59
C THR A 43 -12.08 17.02 -1.19
N GLY A 44 -11.75 16.32 -0.11
CA GLY A 44 -12.39 15.07 0.31
C GLY A 44 -12.05 13.88 -0.59
N GLU A 45 -11.17 14.08 -1.57
CA GLU A 45 -10.75 13.03 -2.51
C GLU A 45 -9.91 11.98 -1.80
N GLU A 46 -10.09 10.74 -2.26
CA GLU A 46 -9.26 9.63 -1.79
C GLU A 46 -7.88 9.73 -2.42
N VAL A 47 -6.85 9.65 -1.59
CA VAL A 47 -5.45 9.72 -1.99
C VAL A 47 -4.69 8.53 -1.43
N ILE A 48 -3.71 8.05 -2.19
CA ILE A 48 -2.77 7.02 -1.74
C ILE A 48 -1.50 7.71 -1.27
N VAL A 49 -1.15 7.52 0.00
CA VAL A 49 0.11 8.01 0.56
C VAL A 49 1.11 6.88 0.57
N LEU A 50 2.19 7.03 -0.19
CA LEU A 50 3.28 6.05 -0.26
C LEU A 50 4.21 6.26 0.93
N LEU A 51 4.36 5.22 1.76
CA LEU A 51 5.10 5.30 3.02
C LEU A 51 6.47 4.65 2.92
N ASN A 52 6.57 3.48 2.28
CA ASN A 52 7.82 2.75 2.14
C ASN A 52 7.83 1.83 0.90
N ILE A 53 9.02 1.49 0.42
CA ILE A 53 9.25 0.52 -0.65
C ILE A 53 10.53 -0.28 -0.38
N GLY A 54 10.47 -1.60 -0.52
CA GLY A 54 11.62 -2.47 -0.29
C GLY A 54 11.28 -3.95 -0.45
N THR A 55 12.19 -4.83 -0.07
CA THR A 55 11.93 -6.29 0.01
C THR A 55 10.96 -6.61 1.16
N HIS A 56 10.58 -7.88 1.31
CA HIS A 56 9.84 -8.32 2.50
C HIS A 56 10.51 -7.86 3.80
N ASP A 57 11.82 -8.08 3.93
CA ASP A 57 12.56 -7.85 5.18
C ASP A 57 12.89 -6.36 5.40
N ASP A 58 12.86 -5.54 4.36
CA ASP A 58 13.11 -4.10 4.47
C ASP A 58 11.89 -3.31 4.95
N VAL A 59 10.68 -3.85 4.76
CA VAL A 59 9.42 -3.13 5.02
C VAL A 59 8.60 -3.69 6.19
N TYR A 60 8.92 -4.89 6.67
CA TYR A 60 8.33 -5.51 7.87
C TYR A 60 9.44 -5.81 8.88
#